data_AF-A0A2D4NJ31-F1
#
_entry.id   AF-A0A2D4NJ31-F1
#
_cell.length_a   1.000
_cell.length_b   1.000
_cell.length_c   1.000
_cell.angle_alpha   90.00
_cell.angle_beta   90.00
_cell.angle_gamma   90.00
#
_symmetry.space_group_name_H-M   'P 1'
#
loop_
_entity.id
_entity.type
_entity.pdbx_description
1 polymer ?
#
loop_
_entity_poly.entity_id
_entity_poly.type
_entity_poly.pdbx_seq_one_letter_code
_entity_poly.pdbx_strand_id
1 'polypeptide(L)'
;MLLPEIKNADWLTTCNPEIVLHDDSYKKHLKQHCNKVLLRVRMLYYLKAEVLGEAADKAFEGIPAKDLDVLLPDIDYVEIPVDWWNADADKSLLIGVFKHGYERYNAMRADPALCFLEKVGMPDEKLLCAEQNVTDGVQDAPEQGNTDKEESRADR
;
A
#
# COMPACT_ATOMS: atom_id res chain seq x y z
N MET A 1 -33.41 -17.13 -5.59
CA MET A 1 -32.70 -17.23 -4.30
C MET A 1 -32.87 -15.90 -3.59
N LEU A 2 -33.46 -15.91 -2.39
CA LEU A 2 -33.61 -14.70 -1.57
C LEU A 2 -32.23 -14.31 -1.03
N LEU A 3 -31.89 -13.03 -1.14
CA LEU A 3 -30.69 -12.46 -0.51
C LEU A 3 -30.76 -12.72 1.01
N PRO A 4 -29.64 -13.05 1.67
CA PRO A 4 -29.66 -13.26 3.12
C PRO A 4 -30.18 -11.99 3.81
N GLU A 5 -31.15 -12.15 4.72
CA GLU A 5 -31.60 -11.03 5.56
C GLU A 5 -30.44 -10.56 6.43
N ILE A 6 -29.88 -9.40 6.11
CA ILE A 6 -28.84 -8.74 6.89
C ILE A 6 -29.50 -8.13 8.14
N LYS A 7 -29.80 -8.96 9.13
CA LYS A 7 -30.24 -8.49 10.44
C LYS A 7 -29.02 -7.90 11.17
N ASN A 8 -29.10 -6.61 11.49
CA ASN A 8 -28.10 -5.79 12.22
C ASN A 8 -26.95 -5.23 11.37
N ALA A 9 -27.29 -4.53 10.28
CA ALA A 9 -26.33 -3.65 9.63
C ALA A 9 -26.60 -2.18 9.98
N ASP A 10 -26.43 -1.82 11.25
CA ASP A 10 -26.56 -0.43 11.69
C ASP A 10 -25.57 0.48 10.94
N TRP A 11 -24.41 -0.06 10.56
CA TRP A 11 -23.44 0.62 9.69
C TRP A 11 -23.99 0.97 8.29
N LEU A 12 -24.96 0.22 7.76
CA LEU A 12 -25.57 0.50 6.45
C LEU A 12 -26.42 1.78 6.48
N THR A 13 -26.84 2.24 7.66
CA THR A 13 -27.57 3.50 7.81
C THR A 13 -26.65 4.73 7.78
N THR A 14 -25.39 4.59 8.20
CA THR A 14 -24.39 5.67 8.24
C THR A 14 -23.37 5.59 7.11
N CYS A 15 -23.16 4.41 6.52
CA CYS A 15 -22.16 4.13 5.49
C CYS A 15 -22.79 3.36 4.32
N ASN A 16 -23.98 3.79 3.85
CA ASN A 16 -24.57 3.20 2.65
C ASN A 16 -23.65 3.47 1.44
N PRO A 17 -23.02 2.45 0.83
CA PRO A 17 -22.05 2.66 -0.24
C PRO A 17 -22.65 3.31 -1.48
N GLU A 18 -23.96 3.16 -1.73
CA GLU A 18 -24.63 3.83 -2.85
C GLU A 18 -24.82 5.33 -2.60
N ILE A 19 -24.81 5.76 -1.33
CA ILE A 19 -24.91 7.17 -0.92
C ILE A 19 -23.51 7.78 -0.76
N VAL A 20 -22.55 7.04 -0.19
CA VAL A 20 -21.20 7.55 0.08
C VAL A 20 -20.35 7.61 -1.19
N LEU A 21 -20.52 6.66 -2.11
CA LEU A 21 -19.78 6.62 -3.36
C LEU A 21 -20.63 7.27 -4.45
N HIS A 22 -20.32 8.51 -4.84
CA HIS A 22 -21.04 9.21 -5.90
C HIS A 22 -20.46 8.97 -7.28
N ASP A 23 -19.20 8.55 -7.37
CA ASP A 23 -18.48 8.37 -8.63
C ASP A 23 -18.73 6.98 -9.23
N ASP A 24 -19.43 6.97 -10.37
CA ASP A 24 -19.75 5.75 -11.12
C ASP A 24 -18.51 5.02 -11.64
N SER A 25 -17.44 5.75 -11.95
CA SER A 25 -16.17 5.17 -12.39
C SER A 25 -15.51 4.39 -11.25
N TYR A 26 -15.50 4.96 -10.05
CA TYR A 26 -15.02 4.31 -8.84
C TYR A 26 -15.88 3.09 -8.45
N LYS A 27 -17.21 3.19 -8.56
CA LYS A 27 -18.11 2.03 -8.36
C LYS A 27 -17.79 0.90 -9.32
N LYS A 28 -17.54 1.20 -10.60
CA LYS A 28 -17.16 0.21 -11.60
C LYS A 28 -15.80 -0.41 -11.29
N HIS A 29 -14.82 0.40 -10.89
CA HIS A 29 -13.50 -0.07 -10.45
C HIS A 29 -13.62 -1.04 -9.28
N LEU A 30 -14.39 -0.70 -8.23
CA LEU A 30 -14.62 -1.61 -7.11
C LEU A 30 -15.31 -2.90 -7.55
N LYS A 31 -16.31 -2.84 -8.43
CA LYS A 31 -16.96 -4.06 -8.96
C LYS A 31 -15.99 -4.96 -9.72
N GLN A 32 -15.01 -4.38 -10.44
CA GLN A 32 -14.04 -5.12 -11.24
C GLN A 32 -12.82 -5.60 -10.42
N HIS A 33 -12.45 -4.87 -9.37
CA HIS A 33 -11.17 -5.05 -8.67
C HIS A 33 -11.32 -5.11 -7.14
N CYS A 34 -12.51 -5.37 -6.60
CA CYS A 34 -12.77 -5.43 -5.15
C CYS A 34 -11.79 -6.34 -4.40
N ASN A 35 -11.49 -7.52 -4.94
CA ASN A 35 -10.57 -8.46 -4.31
C ASN A 35 -9.14 -7.89 -4.21
N LYS A 36 -8.66 -7.18 -5.24
CA LYS A 36 -7.34 -6.54 -5.22
C LYS A 36 -7.30 -5.43 -4.17
N VAL A 37 -8.35 -4.61 -4.12
CA VAL A 37 -8.48 -3.53 -3.13
C VAL A 37 -8.55 -4.10 -1.71
N LEU A 38 -9.42 -5.07 -1.46
CA LEU A 38 -9.60 -5.71 -0.16
C LEU A 38 -8.33 -6.42 0.30
N LEU A 39 -7.60 -7.08 -0.62
CA LEU A 39 -6.33 -7.71 -0.29
C LEU A 39 -5.29 -6.68 0.16
N ARG A 40 -5.17 -5.55 -0.56
CA ARG A 40 -4.26 -4.45 -0.15
C ARG A 40 -4.65 -3.88 1.21
N VAL A 41 -5.95 -3.60 1.43
CA VAL A 41 -6.45 -3.12 2.74
C VAL A 41 -6.11 -4.11 3.85
N ARG A 42 -6.32 -5.41 3.62
CA ARG A 42 -6.00 -6.46 4.60
C ARG A 42 -4.50 -6.56 4.86
N MET A 43 -3.66 -6.49 3.82
CA MET A 43 -2.21 -6.55 3.96
C MET A 43 -1.67 -5.35 4.76
N LEU A 44 -2.17 -4.14 4.48
CA LEU A 44 -1.78 -2.94 5.23
C LEU A 44 -2.27 -2.98 6.68
N TYR A 45 -3.47 -3.49 6.93
CA TYR A 45 -3.95 -3.72 8.29
C TYR A 45 -3.08 -4.73 9.03
N TYR A 46 -2.75 -5.86 8.41
CA TYR A 46 -1.87 -6.88 8.99
C TYR A 46 -0.48 -6.31 9.29
N LEU A 47 0.09 -5.52 8.38
CA LEU A 47 1.35 -4.82 8.61
C LEU A 47 1.29 -3.94 9.87
N LYS A 48 0.25 -3.10 10.01
CA LYS A 48 0.08 -2.26 11.21
C LYS A 48 -0.12 -3.11 12.47
N ALA A 49 -1.07 -4.04 12.44
CA ALA A 49 -1.58 -4.69 13.64
C ALA A 49 -0.69 -5.83 14.12
N GLU A 50 -0.23 -6.68 13.21
CA GLU A 50 0.43 -7.95 13.55
C GLU A 50 1.95 -7.86 13.41
N VAL A 51 2.45 -7.07 12.45
CA VAL A 51 3.90 -6.96 12.22
C VAL A 51 4.51 -5.83 13.04
N LEU A 52 3.95 -4.62 12.95
CA LEU A 52 4.48 -3.44 13.64
C LEU A 52 3.93 -3.29 15.06
N GLY A 53 2.66 -3.62 15.29
CA GLY A 53 2.01 -3.51 16.60
C GLY A 53 2.15 -2.11 17.19
N GLU A 54 2.61 -2.03 18.45
CA GLU A 54 2.83 -0.77 19.17
C GLU A 54 3.93 0.11 18.55
N ALA A 55 4.87 -0.47 17.81
CA ALA A 55 5.92 0.29 17.14
C ALA A 55 5.36 1.17 16.02
N ALA A 56 4.20 0.83 15.46
CA ALA A 56 3.54 1.63 14.42
C ALA A 56 3.23 3.04 14.91
N ASP A 57 2.60 3.16 16.09
CA ASP A 57 2.17 4.45 16.62
C ASP A 57 3.39 5.30 17.02
N LYS A 58 4.42 4.68 17.61
CA LYS A 58 5.73 5.31 17.91
C LYS A 58 6.47 5.80 16.66
N ALA A 59 6.43 5.02 15.58
CA ALA A 59 7.00 5.43 14.30
C ALA A 59 6.25 6.64 13.70
N PHE A 60 4.93 6.68 13.88
CA PHE A 60 4.10 7.79 13.46
C PHE A 60 4.40 9.07 14.25
N GLU A 61 4.76 8.94 15.53
CA GLU A 61 5.26 10.03 16.38
C GLU A 61 6.67 10.51 16.01
N GLY A 62 7.35 9.84 15.08
CA GLY A 62 8.65 10.25 14.55
C GLY A 62 9.85 9.62 15.23
N ILE A 63 9.67 8.59 16.07
CA ILE A 63 10.80 7.82 16.61
C ILE A 63 11.53 7.13 15.44
N PRO A 64 12.88 7.26 15.34
CA PRO A 64 13.64 6.61 14.28
C PRO A 64 13.46 5.09 14.25
N ALA A 65 13.40 4.51 13.05
CA ALA A 65 13.22 3.07 12.85
C ALA A 65 14.27 2.22 13.59
N LYS A 66 15.51 2.71 13.65
CA LYS A 66 16.62 2.06 14.38
C LYS A 66 16.37 1.94 15.89
N ASP A 67 15.57 2.83 16.46
CA ASP A 67 15.27 2.92 17.90
C ASP A 67 13.98 2.17 18.27
N LEU A 68 13.27 1.62 17.28
CA LEU A 68 12.06 0.84 17.46
C LEU A 68 12.37 -0.66 17.52
N ASP A 69 11.75 -1.31 18.51
CA ASP A 69 11.76 -2.76 18.66
C ASP A 69 10.65 -3.37 17.81
N VAL A 70 11.04 -3.96 16.68
CA VAL A 70 10.16 -4.67 15.76
C VAL A 70 10.76 -6.05 15.53
N LEU A 71 10.04 -7.09 15.96
CA LEU A 71 10.46 -8.47 15.78
C LEU A 71 10.17 -8.91 14.34
N LEU A 72 11.20 -8.84 13.50
CA LEU A 72 11.15 -9.40 12.16
C LEU A 72 11.68 -10.84 12.18
N PRO A 73 11.08 -11.75 11.40
CA PRO A 73 11.63 -13.09 11.25
C PRO A 73 13.02 -12.99 10.60
N ASP A 74 13.91 -13.92 10.96
CA ASP A 74 15.16 -14.11 10.24
C ASP A 74 14.83 -14.73 8.87
N ILE A 75 15.24 -14.06 7.80
CA ILE A 75 14.95 -14.47 6.43
C ILE A 75 16.28 -14.85 5.78
N ASP A 76 16.37 -16.08 5.28
CA ASP A 76 17.49 -16.49 4.44
C ASP A 76 17.42 -15.72 3.11
N TYR A 77 18.19 -14.63 3.01
CA TYR A 77 18.28 -13.85 1.79
C TYR A 77 18.98 -14.66 0.71
N VAL A 78 18.18 -15.26 -0.19
CA VAL A 78 18.70 -15.96 -1.37
C VAL A 78 19.32 -14.97 -2.35
N GLU A 79 18.79 -13.74 -2.41
CA GLU A 79 19.29 -12.65 -3.25
C GLU A 79 19.06 -11.32 -2.53
N ILE A 80 20.14 -10.57 -2.29
CA ILE A 80 20.09 -9.23 -1.69
C ILE A 80 20.08 -8.21 -2.84
N PRO A 81 19.13 -7.24 -2.88
CA PRO A 81 19.03 -6.30 -3.99
C PRO A 81 20.28 -5.41 -4.17
N VAL A 82 20.96 -5.07 -3.07
CA VAL A 82 22.14 -4.21 -3.03
C VAL A 82 22.92 -4.46 -1.74
N ASP A 83 24.25 -4.31 -1.76
CA ASP A 83 25.16 -4.68 -0.65
C ASP A 83 24.84 -4.03 0.71
N TRP A 84 24.20 -2.87 0.72
CA TRP A 84 23.82 -2.19 1.97
C TRP A 84 22.45 -2.63 2.52
N TRP A 85 21.69 -3.42 1.76
CA TRP A 85 20.39 -3.89 2.17
C TRP A 85 20.51 -4.98 3.22
N ASN A 86 19.90 -4.73 4.39
CA ASN A 86 19.95 -5.60 5.55
C ASN A 86 18.62 -5.51 6.32
N ALA A 87 18.53 -6.19 7.46
CA ALA A 87 17.33 -6.19 8.30
C ALA A 87 16.86 -4.79 8.75
N ASP A 88 17.76 -3.80 8.87
CA ASP A 88 17.37 -2.42 9.20
C ASP A 88 16.72 -1.72 8.00
N ALA A 89 17.14 -2.04 6.77
CA ALA A 89 16.47 -1.61 5.55
C ALA A 89 15.08 -2.24 5.40
N ASP A 90 14.93 -3.53 5.71
CA ASP A 90 13.62 -4.20 5.72
C ASP A 90 12.67 -3.57 6.74
N LYS A 91 13.15 -3.36 7.97
CA LYS A 91 12.38 -2.67 9.01
C LYS A 91 11.99 -1.26 8.58
N SER A 92 12.94 -0.50 8.03
CA SER A 92 12.67 0.86 7.53
C SER A 92 11.66 0.86 6.38
N LEU A 93 11.68 -0.15 5.51
CA LEU A 93 10.70 -0.29 4.42
C LEU A 93 9.30 -0.55 4.97
N LEU A 94 9.15 -1.48 5.90
CA LEU A 94 7.87 -1.83 6.52
C LEU A 94 7.26 -0.62 7.26
N ILE A 95 8.07 0.09 8.04
CA ILE A 95 7.65 1.34 8.70
C ILE A 95 7.31 2.41 7.67
N GLY A 96 8.13 2.56 6.62
CA GLY A 96 7.90 3.51 5.55
C GLY A 96 6.57 3.28 4.82
N VAL A 97 6.25 2.03 4.49
CA VAL A 97 4.96 1.63 3.88
C VAL A 97 3.79 1.98 4.80
N PHE A 98 3.93 1.75 6.10
CA PHE A 98 2.89 2.11 7.07
C PHE A 98 2.72 3.64 7.20
N LYS A 99 3.83 4.38 7.34
CA LYS A 99 3.83 5.82 7.64
C LYS A 99 3.50 6.69 6.44
N HIS A 100 4.07 6.38 5.28
CA HIS A 100 3.96 7.20 4.06
C HIS A 100 2.98 6.62 3.05
N GLY A 101 2.70 5.31 3.12
CA GLY A 101 1.85 4.59 2.19
C GLY A 101 2.65 3.69 1.24
N TYR A 102 1.99 2.65 0.73
CA TYR A 102 2.59 1.73 -0.23
C TYR A 102 3.07 2.46 -1.51
N GLU A 103 4.21 2.05 -2.05
CA GLU A 103 4.84 2.61 -3.27
C GLU A 103 5.26 4.09 -3.19
N ARG A 104 5.27 4.70 -2.00
CA ARG A 104 5.75 6.08 -1.78
C ARG A 104 7.25 6.15 -1.54
N TYR A 105 8.03 5.59 -2.47
CA TYR A 105 9.46 5.39 -2.26
C TYR A 105 10.25 6.70 -2.14
N ASN A 106 9.86 7.76 -2.84
CA ASN A 106 10.55 9.05 -2.70
C ASN A 106 10.24 9.69 -1.35
N ALA A 107 8.98 9.65 -0.89
CA ALA A 107 8.63 10.10 0.45
C ALA A 107 9.37 9.31 1.56
N MET A 108 9.41 7.97 1.45
CA MET A 108 10.17 7.14 2.38
C MET A 108 11.66 7.46 2.37
N ARG A 109 12.24 7.69 1.18
CA ARG A 109 13.66 8.03 1.04
C ARG A 109 14.01 9.40 1.64
N ALA A 110 13.08 10.34 1.64
CA ALA A 110 13.26 11.67 2.22
C ALA A 110 13.08 11.70 3.76
N ASP A 111 12.58 10.63 4.38
CA ASP A 111 12.33 10.59 5.82
C ASP A 111 13.63 10.34 6.63
N PRO A 112 14.06 11.29 7.48
CA PRO A 112 15.26 11.14 8.29
C PRO A 112 15.11 10.08 9.40
N ALA A 113 13.89 9.64 9.72
CA ALA A 113 13.64 8.56 10.66
C ALA A 113 13.88 7.17 10.05
N LEU A 114 14.07 7.07 8.73
CA LEU A 114 14.35 5.83 8.00
C LEU A 114 15.81 5.80 7.53
N CYS A 115 16.37 4.61 7.34
CA CYS A 115 17.79 4.49 6.97
C CYS A 115 18.12 4.99 5.56
N PHE A 116 17.12 5.10 4.67
CA PHE A 116 17.34 5.32 3.23
C PHE A 116 18.03 6.65 2.91
N LEU A 117 17.69 7.73 3.62
CA LEU A 117 18.28 9.04 3.36
C LEU A 117 19.80 9.02 3.54
N GLU A 118 20.29 8.33 4.57
CA GLU A 118 21.73 8.18 4.81
C GLU A 118 22.39 7.29 3.76
N LYS A 119 21.71 6.23 3.29
CA LYS A 119 22.30 5.25 2.36
C LYS A 119 22.36 5.74 0.92
N VAL A 120 21.32 6.44 0.45
CA VAL A 120 21.20 6.81 -0.95
C VAL A 120 21.01 8.31 -1.18
N GLY A 121 20.86 9.14 -0.14
CA GLY A 121 20.69 10.59 -0.26
C GLY A 121 19.27 11.03 -0.66
N MET A 122 19.07 12.34 -0.77
CA MET A 122 17.75 12.96 -1.07
C MET A 122 17.23 12.54 -2.46
N PRO A 123 15.93 12.23 -2.64
CA PRO A 123 15.33 12.04 -3.95
C PRO A 123 15.27 13.34 -4.77
N ASP A 124 14.99 13.22 -6.07
CA ASP A 124 14.74 14.38 -6.94
C ASP A 124 13.48 15.14 -6.47
N GLU A 125 13.59 16.46 -6.29
CA GLU A 125 12.52 17.32 -5.77
C GLU A 125 11.24 17.24 -6.61
N LYS A 126 11.35 17.06 -7.94
CA LYS A 126 10.18 16.98 -8.83
C LYS A 126 9.42 15.68 -8.62
N LEU A 127 10.13 14.57 -8.40
CA LEU A 127 9.52 13.27 -8.12
C LEU A 127 8.81 13.27 -6.76
N LEU A 128 9.42 13.90 -5.76
CA LEU A 128 8.85 14.04 -4.43
C LEU A 128 7.54 14.87 -4.44
N CYS A 129 7.55 16.01 -5.13
CA CYS A 129 6.36 16.84 -5.31
C CYS A 129 5.24 16.11 -6.08
N ALA A 130 5.59 15.32 -7.10
CA ALA A 130 4.62 14.52 -7.84
C ALA A 130 3.92 13.48 -6.93
N GLU A 131 4.66 12.83 -6.03
CA GLU A 131 4.07 11.90 -5.06
C GLU A 131 3.12 12.63 -4.10
N GLN A 132 3.50 13.79 -3.56
CA GLN A 132 2.64 14.57 -2.66
C GLN A 132 1.33 15.03 -3.33
N ASN A 133 1.37 15.38 -4.62
CA ASN A 133 0.19 15.79 -5.38
C ASN A 133 -0.78 14.62 -5.68
N VAL A 134 -0.33 13.37 -5.73
CA VAL A 134 -1.23 12.20 -5.87
C VAL A 134 -2.10 11.99 -4.62
N THR A 135 -1.64 12.47 -3.45
CA THR A 135 -2.43 12.42 -2.20
C THR A 135 -3.56 13.45 -2.17
N ASP A 136 -3.41 14.58 -2.90
CA ASP A 136 -4.41 15.65 -2.99
C ASP A 136 -5.22 15.63 -4.31
N GLY A 137 -4.75 14.89 -5.32
CA GLY A 137 -5.37 14.80 -6.63
C GLY A 137 -5.59 13.36 -7.06
N VAL A 138 -6.83 12.89 -6.92
CA VAL A 138 -7.35 11.75 -7.67
C VAL A 138 -7.19 12.08 -9.16
N GLN A 139 -6.13 11.59 -9.80
CA GLN A 139 -6.01 11.61 -11.25
C GLN A 139 -5.86 10.18 -11.76
N ASP A 140 -6.90 9.77 -12.47
CA ASP A 140 -7.04 8.53 -13.21
C ASP A 140 -5.87 8.32 -14.17
N ALA A 141 -5.14 7.22 -14.02
CA ALA A 141 -4.37 6.61 -15.08
C ALA A 141 -5.06 5.29 -15.48
N PRO A 142 -5.47 5.10 -16.74
CA PRO A 142 -5.94 3.80 -17.20
C PRO A 142 -4.71 2.90 -17.40
N GLU A 143 -4.56 1.87 -16.56
CA GLU A 143 -3.62 0.79 -16.85
C GLU A 143 -3.98 0.13 -18.18
N GLN A 144 -3.00 0.06 -19.08
CA GLN A 144 -3.09 -0.58 -20.38
C GLN A 144 -3.49 -2.06 -20.22
N GLY A 145 -4.66 -2.41 -20.74
CA GLY A 145 -5.13 -3.78 -20.81
C GLY A 145 -4.24 -4.61 -21.73
N ASN A 146 -3.57 -5.60 -21.15
CA ASN A 146 -2.90 -6.67 -21.87
C ASN A 146 -3.95 -7.42 -22.72
N THR A 147 -3.81 -7.38 -24.04
CA THR A 147 -4.71 -8.09 -24.96
C THR A 147 -4.16 -9.48 -25.17
N ASP A 148 -4.67 -10.46 -24.40
CA ASP A 148 -4.46 -11.86 -24.71
C ASP A 148 -5.18 -12.17 -26.04
N LYS A 149 -4.40 -12.42 -27.08
CA LYS A 149 -4.90 -12.96 -28.34
C LYS A 149 -5.32 -14.41 -28.10
N GLU A 150 -6.63 -14.65 -28.09
CA GLU A 150 -7.18 -16.01 -28.20
C GLU A 150 -6.83 -16.60 -29.57
N GLU A 151 -5.95 -17.60 -29.53
CA GLU A 151 -5.70 -18.54 -30.61
C GLU A 151 -6.88 -19.54 -30.67
N SER A 152 -7.79 -19.38 -31.64
CA SER A 152 -8.58 -20.50 -32.15
C SER A 152 -9.12 -20.26 -33.55
N ARG A 153 -8.58 -21.00 -34.53
CA ARG A 153 -9.31 -21.88 -35.46
C ARG A 153 -8.37 -22.39 -36.54
N ALA A 154 -7.72 -23.51 -36.24
CA ALA A 154 -7.54 -24.55 -37.24
C ALA A 154 -8.87 -25.31 -37.30
N ASP A 155 -9.66 -25.09 -38.37
CA ASP A 155 -10.31 -26.16 -39.15
C ASP A 155 -11.12 -25.55 -40.30
N ARG A 156 -10.59 -25.68 -41.52
CA ARG A 156 -11.25 -25.99 -42.80
C ARG A 156 -10.35 -25.70 -43.99
#